data_AF-A0A7S2B6J3-F1
#
_entry.id   AF-A0A7S2B6J3-F1
#
_cell.length_a   1.000
_cell.length_b   1.000
_cell.length_c   1.000
_cell.angle_alpha   90.00
_cell.angle_beta   90.00
_cell.angle_gamma   90.00
#
_symmetry.space_group_name_H-M   'P 1'
#
loop_
_entity.id
_entity.type
_entity.pdbx_description
1 polymer ?
#
loop_
_entity_poly.entity_id
_entity_poly.type
_entity_poly.pdbx_seq_one_letter_code
_entity_poly.pdbx_strand_id
1 'polypeptide(L)'
;LANFTATVDLSSDMDMDGEFYAGYVYFPQPGTFSATATCELREKGQLTSERTQVETAECLYVRRELRRLTDEDRNEFFDALSLAYKITEDEAKKRFPNQNFESMRSLIA
;
A
#
# COMPACT_ATOMS: atom_id res chain seq x y z
N LEU A 1 1.86 11.64 -15.58
CA LEU A 1 2.53 10.65 -14.71
C LEU A 1 3.28 11.43 -13.65
N ALA A 2 2.82 11.38 -12.41
CA ALA A 2 3.57 11.99 -11.30
C ALA A 2 4.70 11.02 -10.96
N ASN A 3 5.93 11.36 -11.36
CA ASN A 3 7.11 10.56 -11.05
C ASN A 3 7.52 10.92 -9.62
N PHE A 4 7.22 10.03 -8.68
CA PHE A 4 7.74 10.12 -7.33
C PHE A 4 8.90 9.14 -7.19
N THR A 5 10.11 9.65 -6.99
CA THR A 5 11.28 8.84 -6.67
C THR A 5 11.41 8.76 -5.16
N ALA A 6 11.10 7.61 -4.57
CA ALA A 6 11.48 7.32 -3.20
C ALA A 6 12.90 6.76 -3.22
N THR A 7 13.90 7.57 -2.89
CA THR A 7 15.27 7.10 -2.67
C THR A 7 15.35 6.60 -1.23
N VAL A 8 15.46 5.29 -1.04
CA VAL A 8 15.80 4.71 0.26
C VAL A 8 17.32 4.65 0.33
N ASP A 9 17.93 5.56 1.08
CA ASP A 9 19.36 5.56 1.34
C ASP A 9 19.66 4.54 2.45
N LEU A 10 19.94 3.30 2.05
CA LEU A 10 20.36 2.25 2.96
C LEU A 10 21.88 2.39 3.17
N SER A 11 22.31 3.42 3.90
CA SER A 11 23.67 3.49 4.40
C SER A 11 23.78 2.68 5.69
N SER A 12 24.27 1.44 5.58
CA SER A 12 24.75 0.71 6.75
C SER A 12 26.03 -0.03 6.38
N ASP A 13 27.07 0.25 7.14
CA ASP A 13 28.30 -0.54 7.20
C ASP A 13 27.91 -2.01 7.37
N MET A 14 28.36 -2.86 6.46
CA MET A 14 28.03 -4.29 6.47
C MET A 14 28.58 -4.95 7.74
N ASP A 15 27.70 -5.31 8.66
CA ASP A 15 27.95 -6.46 9.52
C ASP A 15 27.82 -7.73 8.67
N MET A 16 28.84 -8.58 8.71
CA MET A 16 29.07 -9.72 7.80
C MET A 16 28.09 -10.90 7.95
N ASP A 17 26.90 -10.68 8.51
CA ASP A 17 25.93 -11.74 8.84
C ASP A 17 24.79 -11.89 7.81
N GLY A 18 24.84 -11.16 6.69
CA GLY A 18 23.97 -11.44 5.54
C GLY A 18 22.48 -11.13 5.75
N GLU A 19 22.14 -10.21 6.65
CA GLU A 19 20.76 -9.78 6.85
C GLU A 19 20.31 -8.82 5.73
N PHE A 20 19.21 -9.17 5.06
CA PHE A 20 18.55 -8.32 4.08
C PHE A 20 17.72 -7.24 4.80
N TYR A 21 18.11 -5.98 4.64
CA TYR A 21 17.32 -4.85 5.15
C TYR A 21 16.17 -4.52 4.19
N ALA A 22 14.94 -4.62 4.69
CA ALA A 22 13.75 -4.23 3.93
C ALA A 22 13.57 -2.71 3.99
N GLY A 23 13.67 -2.04 2.83
CA GLY A 23 13.22 -0.66 2.65
C GLY A 23 11.71 -0.60 2.42
N TYR A 24 11.00 0.28 3.15
CA TYR A 24 9.57 0.49 2.96
C TYR A 24 9.31 1.76 2.13
N VAL A 25 8.42 1.67 1.15
CA VAL A 25 7.98 2.81 0.33
C VAL A 25 6.52 3.13 0.67
N TYR A 26 6.23 4.41 0.94
CA TYR A 26 4.87 4.89 1.22
C TYR A 26 4.27 5.57 -0.02
N PHE A 27 3.06 5.17 -0.39
CA PHE A 27 2.32 5.76 -1.51
C PHE A 27 1.25 6.72 -1.00
N PRO A 28 1.30 8.03 -1.31
CA PRO A 28 0.37 9.02 -0.76
C PRO A 28 -1.02 9.00 -1.41
N GLN A 29 -1.13 8.45 -2.62
CA GLN A 29 -2.35 8.39 -3.41
C GLN A 29 -2.37 7.13 -4.28
N PRO A 30 -3.55 6.69 -4.78
CA PRO A 30 -3.60 5.61 -5.76
C PRO A 30 -2.89 5.99 -7.05
N GLY A 31 -2.38 4.99 -7.76
CA GLY A 31 -1.71 5.15 -9.05
C GLY A 31 -0.60 4.13 -9.29
N THR A 32 0.03 4.27 -10.45
CA THR A 32 1.22 3.49 -10.81
C THR A 32 2.47 4.27 -10.43
N PHE A 33 3.38 3.60 -9.73
CA PHE A 33 4.62 4.16 -9.24
C PHE A 33 5.80 3.30 -9.70
N SER A 34 6.95 3.93 -9.92
CA SER A 34 8.22 3.23 -10.09
C SER A 34 9.07 3.45 -8.84
N ALA A 35 9.53 2.37 -8.24
CA ALA A 35 10.44 2.38 -7.11
C ALA A 35 11.83 1.99 -7.60
N THR A 36 12.83 2.81 -7.29
CA THR A 36 14.23 2.53 -7.62
C THR A 36 15.00 2.34 -6.34
N ALA A 37 15.65 1.19 -6.19
CA ALA A 37 16.53 0.89 -5.07
C ALA A 37 17.96 0.72 -5.60
N THR A 38 18.90 1.47 -5.03
CA THR A 38 20.32 1.36 -5.34
C THR A 38 21.05 0.88 -4.10
N CYS A 39 21.83 -0.19 -4.26
CA CYS A 39 22.69 -0.74 -3.23
C CYS A 39 24.14 -0.51 -3.64
N GLU A 40 24.91 0.09 -2.75
CA GLU A 40 26.35 0.33 -2.92
C GLU A 40 27.15 -0.53 -1.94
N LEU A 41 28.12 -1.27 -2.46
CA LEU A 41 29.14 -1.93 -1.65
C LEU A 41 30.38 -1.04 -1.59
N ARG A 42 30.81 -0.68 -0.38
CA ARG A 42 32.01 0.13 -0.14
C ARG A 42 33.00 -0.63 0.74
N GLU A 43 34.25 -0.71 0.31
CA GLU A 43 35.36 -1.24 1.11
C GLU A 43 36.33 -0.10 1.45
N LYS A 44 36.60 0.10 2.75
CA LYS A 44 37.49 1.18 3.23
C LYS A 44 37.11 2.57 2.69
N GLY A 45 35.81 2.82 2.54
CA GLY A 45 35.27 4.08 2.01
C GLY A 45 35.27 4.19 0.48
N GLN A 46 35.86 3.23 -0.23
CA GLN A 46 35.88 3.21 -1.69
C GLN A 46 34.76 2.32 -2.24
N LEU A 47 33.99 2.83 -3.20
CA LEU A 47 32.94 2.06 -3.88
C LEU A 47 33.56 0.92 -4.69
N THR A 48 33.13 -0.32 -4.42
CA THR A 48 33.59 -1.54 -5.10
C THR A 48 32.52 -2.18 -5.97
N SER A 49 31.24 -1.98 -5.64
CA SER A 49 30.12 -2.44 -6.47
C SER A 49 28.89 -1.56 -6.28
N GLU A 50 28.07 -1.47 -7.31
CA GLU A 50 26.78 -0.80 -7.28
C GLU A 50 25.76 -1.69 -8.03
N ARG A 51 24.57 -1.82 -7.47
CA ARG A 51 23.44 -2.46 -8.15
C ARG A 51 22.20 -1.60 -7.98
N THR A 52 21.57 -1.28 -9.10
CA THR A 52 20.27 -0.59 -9.13
C THR A 52 19.18 -1.55 -9.62
N GLN A 53 18.07 -1.59 -8.89
CA GLN A 53 16.86 -2.32 -9.25
C GLN A 53 15.69 -1.33 -9.38
N VAL A 54 14.90 -1.50 -10.43
CA VAL A 54 13.71 -0.70 -10.69
C VAL A 54 12.51 -1.64 -10.73
N GLU A 55 11.53 -1.37 -9.87
CA GLU A 55 10.28 -2.13 -9.82
C GLU A 55 9.09 -1.19 -10.08
N THR A 56 8.03 -1.75 -10.64
CA THR A 56 6.76 -1.03 -10.83
C THR A 56 5.75 -1.54 -9.83
N ALA A 57 5.13 -0.63 -9.07
CA ALA A 57 4.08 -0.93 -8.11
C ALA A 57 2.79 -0.23 -8.52
N GLU A 58 1.68 -0.97 -8.48
CA GLU A 58 0.34 -0.42 -8.64
C GLU A 58 -0.33 -0.29 -7.28
N CYS A 59 -0.62 0.94 -6.87
CA CYS A 59 -1.32 1.24 -5.63
C CYS A 59 -2.78 1.53 -5.97
N LEU A 60 -3.68 0.58 -5.70
CA LEU A 60 -5.10 0.74 -5.95
C LEU A 60 -5.80 1.58 -4.86
N TYR A 61 -5.32 1.47 -3.61
CA TYR A 61 -5.96 2.08 -2.45
C TYR A 61 -4.93 2.60 -1.45
N VAL A 62 -5.24 3.71 -0.79
CA VAL A 62 -4.42 4.24 0.31
C VAL A 62 -5.27 4.36 1.55
N ARG A 63 -4.75 3.87 2.67
CA ARG A 63 -5.41 4.02 3.97
C ARG A 63 -5.17 5.45 4.48
N ARG A 64 -6.24 6.10 4.92
CA ARG A 64 -6.20 7.45 5.50
C ARG A 64 -6.82 7.41 6.89
N GLU A 65 -6.30 8.23 7.78
CA GLU A 65 -6.94 8.46 9.07
C GLU A 65 -8.30 9.15 8.86
N LEU A 66 -9.35 8.71 9.56
CA LEU A 66 -10.71 9.28 9.44
C LEU A 66 -10.76 10.80 9.64
N ARG A 67 -9.92 11.34 10.53
CA ARG A 67 -9.83 12.80 10.81
C ARG A 67 -9.25 13.62 9.66
N ARG A 68 -8.61 12.98 8.67
CA ARG A 68 -8.02 13.62 7.49
C ARG A 68 -8.93 13.56 6.27
N LEU A 69 -10.07 12.86 6.37
CA LEU A 69 -11.07 12.81 5.31
C LEU A 69 -11.89 14.09 5.29
N THR A 70 -12.35 14.49 4.10
CA THR A 70 -13.38 15.52 3.97
C THR A 70 -14.68 15.05 4.64
N ASP A 71 -15.58 15.97 4.92
CA ASP A 71 -16.87 15.59 5.50
C ASP A 71 -17.71 14.77 4.50
N GLU A 72 -17.59 15.02 3.19
CA GLU A 72 -18.22 14.18 2.17
C GLU A 72 -17.69 12.74 2.21
N ASP A 73 -16.37 12.55 2.12
CA ASP A 73 -15.73 11.21 2.12
C ASP A 73 -16.06 10.44 3.41
N ARG A 74 -16.09 11.15 4.54
CA ARG A 74 -16.40 10.55 5.84
C ARG A 74 -17.86 10.11 5.92
N ASN A 75 -18.79 10.90 5.40
CA ASN A 75 -20.20 10.53 5.34
C ASN A 75 -20.41 9.34 4.42
N GLU A 76 -19.79 9.31 3.24
CA GLU A 76 -19.87 8.17 2.32
C GLU A 76 -19.33 6.88 2.96
N PHE A 77 -18.21 6.97 3.69
CA PHE A 77 -17.69 5.84 4.46
C PHE A 77 -18.69 5.33 5.51
N PHE A 78 -19.32 6.22 6.29
CA PHE A 78 -20.29 5.82 7.30
C PHE A 78 -21.60 5.29 6.69
N ASP A 79 -22.02 5.81 5.56
CA ASP A 79 -23.18 5.31 4.82
C ASP A 79 -22.92 3.90 4.28
N ALA A 80 -21.74 3.67 3.69
CA ALA A 80 -21.30 2.35 3.26
C ALA A 80 -21.22 1.37 4.43
N LEU A 81 -20.65 1.79 5.56
CA LEU A 81 -20.57 0.97 6.78
C LEU A 81 -21.96 0.62 7.33
N SER A 82 -22.84 1.62 7.42
CA SER A 82 -24.24 1.46 7.85
C SER A 82 -25.00 0.50 6.94
N LEU A 83 -24.80 0.60 5.62
CA LEU A 83 -25.38 -0.32 4.65
C LEU A 83 -24.88 -1.74 4.88
N ALA A 84 -23.56 -1.94 5.06
CA ALA A 84 -22.98 -3.26 5.27
C ALA A 84 -23.51 -3.97 6.52
N TYR A 85 -23.88 -3.23 7.57
CA TYR A 85 -24.50 -3.82 8.76
C TYR A 85 -26.00 -4.10 8.64
N LYS A 86 -26.69 -3.42 7.71
CA LYS A 86 -28.15 -3.46 7.59
C LYS A 86 -28.64 -4.30 6.42
N ILE A 87 -27.86 -4.38 5.35
CA ILE A 87 -28.26 -5.10 4.14
C ILE A 87 -28.30 -6.60 4.40
N THR A 88 -29.39 -7.25 4.01
CA THR A 88 -29.47 -8.71 4.03
C THR A 88 -28.74 -9.30 2.82
N GLU A 89 -28.33 -10.58 2.89
CA GLU A 89 -27.69 -11.23 1.74
C GLU A 89 -28.57 -11.24 0.49
N ASP A 90 -29.88 -11.46 0.67
CA ASP A 90 -30.83 -11.48 -0.45
C ASP A 90 -30.98 -10.11 -1.12
N GLU A 91 -31.01 -9.04 -0.33
CA GLU A 91 -31.02 -7.66 -0.86
C GLU A 91 -29.69 -7.30 -1.52
N ALA A 92 -28.57 -7.73 -0.94
CA ALA A 92 -27.25 -7.48 -1.49
C ALA A 92 -27.04 -8.18 -2.83
N LYS A 93 -27.40 -9.46 -2.94
CA LYS A 93 -27.33 -10.24 -4.20
C LYS A 93 -28.21 -9.63 -5.30
N LYS A 94 -29.36 -9.04 -4.95
CA LYS A 94 -30.21 -8.31 -5.91
C LYS A 94 -29.58 -6.98 -6.35
N ARG A 95 -28.98 -6.24 -5.42
CA ARG A 95 -28.45 -4.89 -5.68
C ARG A 95 -27.06 -4.92 -6.34
N PHE A 96 -26.28 -5.96 -6.08
CA PHE A 96 -24.91 -6.14 -6.57
C PHE A 96 -24.74 -7.52 -7.24
N PRO A 97 -25.46 -7.82 -8.35
CA PRO A 97 -25.57 -9.17 -8.90
C PRO A 97 -24.25 -9.75 -9.44
N ASN A 98 -23.26 -8.90 -9.73
CA ASN A 98 -21.95 -9.31 -10.27
C ASN A 98 -20.84 -9.32 -9.20
N GLN A 99 -21.18 -9.15 -7.93
CA GLN A 99 -20.22 -9.19 -6.83
C GLN A 99 -20.50 -10.42 -5.96
N ASN A 100 -19.45 -11.14 -5.58
CA ASN A 100 -19.55 -12.16 -4.55
C ASN A 100 -19.79 -11.44 -3.22
N PHE A 101 -21.06 -11.35 -2.82
CA PHE A 101 -21.43 -10.81 -1.52
C PHE A 101 -21.36 -11.91 -0.47
N GLU A 102 -20.45 -11.75 0.48
CA GLU A 102 -20.45 -12.48 1.74
C GLU A 102 -20.91 -11.55 2.85
N SER A 103 -21.87 -12.02 3.64
CA SER A 103 -22.34 -11.28 4.81
C SER A 103 -21.20 -11.04 5.79
N MET A 104 -21.04 -9.81 6.30
CA MET A 104 -20.08 -9.59 7.38
C MET A 104 -20.38 -10.45 8.63
N ARG A 105 -21.63 -10.92 8.81
CA ARG A 105 -21.97 -11.85 9.89
C ARG A 105 -21.37 -13.24 9.69
N SER A 106 -21.11 -13.67 8.45
CA SER A 106 -20.47 -14.97 8.19
C SER A 106 -18.97 -14.97 8.49
N LEU A 107 -18.34 -13.79 8.56
CA LEU A 107 -16.91 -13.64 8.88
C LEU A 107 -16.60 -13.64 10.39
N ILE A 108 -17.62 -13.59 11.25
CA ILE A 108 -17.50 -13.56 12.72
C ILE A 108 -17.76 -14.96 13.33
N ALA A 109 -18.06 -15.97 12.50
CA ALA A 109 -18.38 -17.33 12.94
C ALA A 109 -17.14 -18.21 13.18
#